data_AF-A0A372Q713-F1
#
_entry.id   AF-A0A372Q713-F1
#
_cell.length_a   1.000
_cell.length_b   1.000
_cell.length_c   1.000
_cell.angle_alpha   90.00
_cell.angle_beta   90.00
_cell.angle_gamma   90.00
#
_symmetry.space_group_name_H-M   'P 1'
#
loop_
_entity.id
_entity.type
_entity.pdbx_description
1 polymer ?
#
loop_
_entity_poly.entity_id
_entity_poly.type
_entity_poly.pdbx_seq_one_letter_code
_entity_poly.pdbx_strand_id
1 'polypeptide(L)'
;MQKKDETDYDLICKKDEIFILNDNIELFGSQLINDIDIILLTQIGILIYHFNENDKSISLNYFYKESLSTKKSLSQCYKKIFSKSTLPLLNYESIEYDGWVSEIKNNKKLLLKYGVELMKFAIESHNLELVDKIYKKCQSYFKQDFSNKIFLSIIILTIPLLNEKLSRIY
;
A
#
# COMPACT_ATOMS: atom_id res chain seq x y z
N MET A 1 3.46 -40.23 -16.55
CA MET A 1 2.65 -39.34 -17.41
C MET A 1 2.18 -38.17 -16.58
N GLN A 2 2.88 -37.04 -16.66
CA GLN A 2 2.41 -35.78 -16.08
C GLN A 2 1.33 -35.22 -17.01
N LYS A 3 0.14 -34.93 -16.47
CA LYS A 3 -0.87 -34.17 -17.19
C LYS A 3 -0.41 -32.71 -17.24
N LYS A 4 -0.12 -32.27 -18.45
CA LYS A 4 0.15 -30.89 -18.83
C LYS A 4 -1.19 -30.29 -19.23
N ASP A 5 -1.81 -29.54 -18.35
CA ASP A 5 -2.92 -28.65 -18.70
C ASP A 5 -2.43 -27.20 -18.48
N GLU A 6 -1.47 -26.79 -19.32
CA GLU A 6 -1.18 -25.37 -19.56
C GLU A 6 -2.25 -24.90 -20.55
N THR A 7 -3.19 -24.11 -20.06
CA THR A 7 -4.04 -23.31 -20.94
C THR A 7 -3.14 -22.27 -21.60
N ASP A 8 -3.03 -22.37 -22.93
CA ASP A 8 -2.20 -21.55 -23.82
C ASP A 8 -2.77 -20.13 -23.95
N TYR A 9 -2.83 -19.43 -22.82
CA TYR A 9 -3.02 -17.99 -22.80
C TYR A 9 -1.64 -17.34 -22.75
N ASP A 10 -1.32 -16.52 -23.75
CA ASP A 10 -0.14 -15.66 -23.70
C ASP A 10 -0.24 -14.76 -22.46
N LEU A 11 0.56 -15.06 -21.43
CA LEU A 11 0.60 -14.29 -20.20
C LEU A 11 1.06 -12.86 -20.52
N ILE A 12 0.17 -11.89 -20.32
CA ILE A 12 0.45 -10.47 -20.60
C ILE A 12 1.48 -9.90 -19.61
N CYS A 13 1.35 -10.27 -18.33
CA CYS A 13 2.22 -9.84 -17.24
C CYS A 13 2.12 -10.83 -16.07
N LYS A 14 3.18 -10.93 -15.26
CA LYS A 14 3.20 -11.65 -13.99
C LYS A 14 3.83 -10.77 -12.92
N LYS A 15 3.19 -10.71 -11.74
CA LYS A 15 3.76 -10.11 -10.54
C LYS A 15 3.80 -11.14 -9.43
N ASP A 16 5.01 -11.44 -8.98
CA ASP A 16 5.26 -12.29 -7.81
C ASP A 16 5.41 -11.40 -6.57
N GLU A 17 4.59 -11.63 -5.55
CA GLU A 17 4.68 -10.95 -4.26
C GLU A 17 4.79 -11.97 -3.13
N ILE A 18 5.72 -11.72 -2.22
CA ILE A 18 5.91 -12.53 -1.02
C ILE A 18 5.30 -11.78 0.15
N PHE A 19 4.19 -12.30 0.65
CA PHE A 19 3.60 -11.86 1.89
C PHE A 19 4.14 -12.73 3.02
N ILE A 20 4.98 -12.16 3.89
CA ILE A 20 5.47 -12.84 5.08
C ILE A 20 4.34 -12.83 6.11
N LEU A 21 3.64 -13.95 6.23
CA LEU A 21 2.59 -14.16 7.20
C LEU A 21 2.79 -15.51 7.87
N ASN A 22 2.27 -15.65 9.08
CA ASN A 22 2.39 -16.88 9.85
C ASN A 22 1.55 -18.04 9.27
N ASP A 23 0.65 -17.77 8.32
CA ASP A 23 -0.27 -18.75 7.73
C ASP A 23 -0.43 -18.57 6.20
N ASN A 24 -0.92 -19.62 5.53
CA ASN A 24 -1.29 -19.59 4.11
C ASN A 24 -2.36 -18.51 3.84
N ILE A 25 -2.14 -17.66 2.84
CA ILE A 25 -3.14 -16.67 2.43
C ILE A 25 -4.25 -17.36 1.65
N GLU A 26 -5.47 -17.35 2.19
CA GLU A 26 -6.66 -17.65 1.39
C GLU A 26 -7.07 -16.44 0.52
N LEU A 27 -7.25 -16.68 -0.78
CA LEU A 27 -7.94 -15.77 -1.70
C LEU A 27 -9.44 -16.06 -1.65
N PHE A 28 -10.25 -15.06 -1.29
CA PHE A 28 -11.70 -15.20 -1.23
C PHE A 28 -12.41 -14.76 -2.50
N GLY A 29 -11.80 -13.86 -3.26
CA GLY A 29 -12.36 -13.40 -4.51
C GLY A 29 -11.47 -12.39 -5.20
N SER A 30 -11.71 -12.20 -6.48
CA SER A 30 -11.08 -11.20 -7.31
C SER A 30 -12.10 -10.54 -8.21
N GLN A 31 -11.86 -9.27 -8.54
CA GLN A 31 -12.70 -8.52 -9.47
C GLN A 31 -11.83 -7.56 -10.28
N LEU A 32 -12.11 -7.48 -11.59
CA LEU A 32 -11.55 -6.46 -12.46
C LEU A 32 -12.49 -5.24 -12.48
N ILE A 33 -11.91 -4.05 -12.36
CA ILE A 33 -12.62 -2.77 -12.40
C ILE A 33 -12.02 -1.92 -13.52
N ASN A 34 -12.91 -1.42 -14.39
CA ASN A 34 -12.55 -0.57 -15.53
C ASN A 34 -11.45 -1.17 -16.42
N ASP A 35 -11.39 -2.50 -16.50
CA ASP A 35 -10.41 -3.28 -17.28
C ASP A 35 -8.93 -3.02 -16.96
N ILE A 36 -8.64 -2.33 -15.85
CA ILE A 36 -7.29 -1.85 -15.52
C ILE A 36 -6.94 -2.16 -14.05
N ASP A 37 -7.89 -1.98 -13.13
CA ASP A 37 -7.66 -2.19 -11.70
C ASP A 37 -8.14 -3.59 -11.28
N ILE A 38 -7.27 -4.34 -10.61
CA ILE A 38 -7.54 -5.70 -10.11
C ILE A 38 -7.70 -5.63 -8.60
N ILE A 39 -8.90 -5.92 -8.11
CA ILE A 39 -9.18 -6.06 -6.68
C ILE A 39 -9.00 -7.51 -6.28
N LEU A 40 -8.17 -7.78 -5.26
CA LEU A 40 -8.08 -9.05 -4.58
C LEU A 40 -8.60 -8.93 -3.15
N LEU A 41 -9.48 -9.86 -2.78
CA LEU A 41 -10.00 -10.03 -1.43
C LEU A 41 -9.33 -11.24 -0.81
N THR A 42 -8.54 -11.02 0.23
CA THR A 42 -7.70 -12.05 0.85
C THR A 42 -7.89 -12.09 2.36
N GLN A 43 -7.35 -13.13 3.00
CA GLN A 43 -7.31 -13.26 4.46
C GLN A 43 -6.66 -12.07 5.18
N ILE A 44 -5.70 -11.40 4.54
CA ILE A 44 -5.05 -10.23 5.11
C ILE A 44 -5.79 -8.94 4.88
N GLY A 45 -6.69 -8.87 3.90
CA GLY A 45 -7.43 -7.65 3.59
C GLY A 45 -7.69 -7.43 2.10
N ILE A 46 -7.82 -6.16 1.71
CA ILE A 46 -8.10 -5.73 0.35
C ILE A 46 -6.81 -5.26 -0.30
N LEU A 47 -6.50 -5.82 -1.45
CA LEU A 47 -5.42 -5.37 -2.33
C LEU A 47 -6.03 -4.86 -3.63
N ILE A 48 -5.59 -3.68 -4.08
CA ILE A 48 -5.96 -3.16 -5.39
C ILE A 48 -4.68 -2.96 -6.16
N TYR A 49 -4.53 -3.75 -7.20
CA TYR A 49 -3.47 -3.62 -8.17
C TYR A 49 -3.95 -2.82 -9.37
N HIS A 50 -3.01 -2.17 -10.03
CA HIS A 50 -3.23 -1.48 -11.28
C HIS A 50 -2.35 -2.10 -12.34
N PHE A 51 -2.97 -2.51 -13.45
CA PHE A 51 -2.26 -2.93 -14.63
C PHE A 51 -1.93 -1.71 -15.48
N ASN A 52 -0.65 -1.50 -15.76
CA ASN A 52 -0.19 -0.50 -16.70
C ASN A 52 0.08 -1.18 -18.05
N GLU A 53 -0.78 -0.93 -19.02
CA GLU A 53 -0.70 -1.52 -20.36
C GLU A 53 0.57 -1.13 -21.10
N ASN A 54 1.02 0.13 -20.96
CA ASN A 54 2.22 0.63 -21.64
C ASN A 54 3.47 -0.10 -21.16
N ASP A 55 3.59 -0.24 -19.84
CA ASP A 55 4.75 -0.87 -19.20
C ASP A 55 4.59 -2.39 -19.06
N LYS A 56 3.43 -2.93 -19.46
CA LYS A 56 2.98 -4.31 -19.22
C LYS A 56 3.32 -4.78 -17.80
N SER A 57 3.00 -3.94 -16.82
CA SER A 57 3.37 -4.15 -15.42
C SER A 57 2.17 -4.05 -14.50
N ILE A 58 2.24 -4.74 -13.36
CA ILE A 58 1.22 -4.69 -12.32
C ILE A 58 1.84 -4.03 -11.08
N SER A 59 1.17 -3.05 -10.49
CA SER A 59 1.63 -2.39 -9.26
C SER A 59 0.55 -2.40 -8.19
N LEU A 60 0.93 -2.67 -6.95
CA LEU A 60 0.02 -2.52 -5.82
C LEU A 60 -0.23 -1.03 -5.57
N ASN A 61 -1.47 -0.57 -5.73
CA ASN A 61 -1.85 0.84 -5.61
C ASN A 61 -2.60 1.15 -4.31
N TYR A 62 -3.13 0.11 -3.66
CA TYR A 62 -3.81 0.23 -2.39
C TYR A 62 -3.75 -1.09 -1.64
N PHE A 63 -3.43 -1.01 -0.36
CA PHE A 63 -3.51 -2.11 0.58
C PHE A 63 -4.25 -1.66 1.83
N TYR A 64 -5.28 -2.41 2.20
CA TYR A 64 -6.01 -2.23 3.45
C TYR A 64 -6.04 -3.55 4.19
N LYS A 65 -5.18 -3.66 5.19
CA LYS A 65 -5.11 -4.80 6.10
C LYS A 65 -6.28 -4.74 7.06
N GLU A 66 -7.04 -5.82 7.13
CA GLU A 66 -8.07 -6.01 8.14
C GLU A 66 -7.97 -7.47 8.57
N SER A 67 -7.52 -7.71 9.80
CA SER A 67 -7.45 -9.07 10.37
C SER A 67 -8.86 -9.62 10.53
N LEU A 68 -9.22 -10.63 9.75
CA LEU A 68 -10.57 -11.20 9.77
C LEU A 68 -10.52 -12.66 10.20
N SER A 69 -11.03 -12.91 11.41
CA SER A 69 -10.97 -14.21 12.07
C SER A 69 -11.94 -15.27 11.51
N THR A 70 -12.89 -14.93 10.61
CA THR A 70 -13.81 -15.90 10.01
C THR A 70 -14.31 -15.51 8.59
N LYS A 71 -14.61 -16.50 7.74
CA LYS A 71 -15.22 -16.30 6.39
C LYS A 71 -16.54 -15.50 6.42
N LYS A 72 -17.32 -15.65 7.50
CA LYS A 72 -18.60 -14.94 7.67
C LYS A 72 -18.40 -13.46 8.00
N SER A 73 -17.39 -13.12 8.79
CA SER A 73 -17.02 -11.72 9.06
C SER A 73 -16.43 -11.05 7.82
N LEU A 74 -15.69 -11.78 6.97
CA LEU A 74 -15.16 -11.27 5.70
C LEU A 74 -16.24 -10.72 4.78
N SER A 75 -17.26 -11.52 4.44
CA SER A 75 -18.36 -11.08 3.57
C SER A 75 -19.07 -9.83 4.10
N GLN A 76 -19.25 -9.74 5.42
CA GLN A 76 -19.89 -8.58 6.06
C GLN A 76 -18.98 -7.34 6.05
N CYS A 77 -17.70 -7.49 6.38
CA CYS A 77 -16.72 -6.41 6.34
C CYS A 77 -16.57 -5.85 4.92
N TYR A 78 -16.51 -6.70 3.90
CA TYR A 78 -16.44 -6.23 2.52
C TYR A 78 -17.72 -5.54 2.07
N LYS A 79 -18.91 -6.08 2.38
CA LYS A 79 -20.17 -5.37 2.10
C LYS A 79 -20.19 -3.99 2.75
N LYS A 80 -19.62 -3.84 3.95
CA LYS A 80 -19.51 -2.56 4.65
C LYS A 80 -18.46 -1.62 4.04
N ILE A 81 -17.36 -2.16 3.51
CA ILE A 81 -16.32 -1.36 2.86
C ILE A 81 -16.81 -0.86 1.49
N PHE A 82 -17.36 -1.75 0.67
CA PHE A 82 -17.84 -1.43 -0.67
C PHE A 82 -19.24 -0.79 -0.71
N SER A 83 -19.97 -0.73 0.43
CA SER A 83 -21.19 0.09 0.52
C SER A 83 -20.88 1.58 0.65
N LYS A 84 -19.64 1.96 0.98
CA LYS A 84 -19.20 3.35 1.01
C LYS A 84 -18.75 3.78 -0.39
N SER A 85 -18.96 5.06 -0.69
CA SER A 85 -18.49 5.66 -1.96
C SER A 85 -16.97 5.85 -2.02
N THR A 86 -16.26 5.65 -0.90
CA THR A 86 -14.82 5.85 -0.80
C THR A 86 -14.16 4.66 -0.12
N LEU A 87 -12.98 4.27 -0.61
CA LEU A 87 -12.13 3.28 0.05
C LEU A 87 -11.75 3.76 1.47
N PRO A 88 -11.57 2.83 2.42
CA PRO A 88 -11.13 3.19 3.76
C PRO A 88 -9.75 3.85 3.73
N LEU A 89 -9.51 4.75 4.68
CA LEU A 89 -8.18 5.31 4.91
C LEU A 89 -7.23 4.18 5.34
N LEU A 90 -5.95 4.35 5.02
CA LEU A 90 -4.91 3.44 5.50
C LEU A 90 -4.96 3.38 7.03
N ASN A 91 -5.03 2.17 7.57
CA ASN A 91 -4.86 1.94 9.00
C ASN A 91 -3.39 1.61 9.31
N TYR A 92 -3.01 1.74 10.59
CA TYR A 92 -1.65 1.48 11.06
C TYR A 92 -1.16 0.09 10.65
N GLU A 93 -2.00 -0.93 10.78
CA GLU A 93 -1.65 -2.32 10.44
C GLU A 93 -1.33 -2.50 8.95
N SER A 94 -2.01 -1.76 8.06
CA SER A 94 -1.73 -1.77 6.62
C SER A 94 -0.34 -1.24 6.32
N ILE A 95 0.06 -0.18 7.03
CA ILE A 95 1.36 0.47 6.86
C ILE A 95 2.47 -0.35 7.52
N GLU A 96 2.17 -1.09 8.58
CA GLU A 96 3.13 -2.01 9.22
C GLU A 96 3.65 -3.11 8.29
N TYR A 97 2.96 -3.41 7.19
CA TYR A 97 3.48 -4.34 6.20
C TYR A 97 4.65 -3.72 5.41
N ASP A 98 5.87 -4.21 5.67
CA ASP A 98 7.12 -3.73 5.05
C ASP A 98 7.09 -3.71 3.51
N GLY A 99 6.38 -4.66 2.89
CA GLY A 99 6.17 -4.68 1.44
C GLY A 99 5.44 -3.41 0.97
N TRP A 100 4.41 -3.00 1.71
CA TRP A 100 3.64 -1.79 1.40
C TRP A 100 4.40 -0.50 1.70
N VAL A 101 5.18 -0.45 2.79
CA VAL A 101 6.13 0.67 3.05
C VAL A 101 7.06 0.88 1.87
N SER A 102 7.59 -0.22 1.32
CA SER A 102 8.52 -0.19 0.19
C SER A 102 7.84 0.29 -1.10
N GLU A 103 6.63 -0.19 -1.39
CA GLU A 103 5.82 0.28 -2.53
C GLU A 103 5.53 1.78 -2.44
N ILE A 104 5.04 2.27 -1.30
CA ILE A 104 4.73 3.71 -1.13
C ILE A 104 5.99 4.55 -1.29
N LYS A 105 7.05 4.23 -0.54
CA LYS A 105 8.28 5.02 -0.52
C LYS A 105 8.94 5.06 -1.90
N ASN A 106 8.87 3.99 -2.69
CA ASN A 106 9.55 3.90 -3.99
C ASN A 106 8.77 4.45 -5.17
N ASN A 107 7.47 4.67 -5.01
CA ASN A 107 6.62 5.20 -6.06
C ASN A 107 6.24 6.67 -5.80
N LYS A 108 6.61 7.59 -6.70
CA LYS A 108 6.33 9.03 -6.57
C LYS A 108 4.85 9.33 -6.35
N LYS A 109 3.95 8.64 -7.07
CA LYS A 109 2.49 8.84 -6.98
C LYS A 109 1.93 8.30 -5.67
N LEU A 110 2.40 7.14 -5.20
CA LEU A 110 1.96 6.59 -3.92
C LEU A 110 2.49 7.42 -2.76
N LEU A 111 3.74 7.88 -2.80
CA LEU A 111 4.30 8.78 -1.79
C LEU A 111 3.52 10.09 -1.71
N LEU A 112 3.07 10.64 -2.85
CA LEU A 112 2.22 11.82 -2.86
C LEU A 112 0.87 11.56 -2.18
N LYS A 113 0.29 10.38 -2.42
CA LYS A 113 -1.03 10.01 -1.93
C LYS A 113 -1.05 9.62 -0.44
N TYR A 114 -0.02 8.92 0.02
CA TYR A 114 0.02 8.28 1.34
C TYR A 114 1.22 8.69 2.20
N GLY A 115 2.02 9.67 1.74
CA GLY A 115 3.28 10.03 2.38
C GLY A 115 3.11 10.63 3.76
N VAL A 116 1.99 11.33 4.03
CA VAL A 116 1.69 11.88 5.35
C VAL A 116 1.42 10.74 6.33
N GLU A 117 0.60 9.77 5.96
CA GLU A 117 0.27 8.59 6.76
C GLU A 117 1.52 7.74 7.02
N LEU A 118 2.32 7.49 5.99
CA LEU A 118 3.57 6.74 6.12
C LEU A 118 4.57 7.44 7.06
N MET A 119 4.67 8.77 6.97
CA MET A 119 5.56 9.56 7.83
C MET A 119 5.07 9.58 9.28
N LYS A 120 3.76 9.70 9.52
CA LYS A 120 3.17 9.58 10.86
C LYS A 120 3.46 8.22 11.48
N PHE A 121 3.23 7.13 10.73
CA PHE A 121 3.56 5.77 11.14
C PHE A 121 5.03 5.66 11.54
N ALA A 122 5.96 6.13 10.68
CA ALA A 122 7.39 6.06 10.96
C ALA A 122 7.79 6.79 12.26
N ILE A 123 7.19 7.96 12.52
CA ILE A 123 7.40 8.73 13.75
C ILE A 123 6.83 8.00 14.98
N GLU A 124 5.60 7.49 14.89
CA GLU A 124 4.92 6.79 15.98
C GLU A 124 5.60 5.47 16.35
N SER A 125 6.09 4.73 15.37
CA SER A 125 6.86 3.50 15.55
C SER A 125 8.34 3.75 15.88
N HIS A 126 8.75 5.00 16.09
CA HIS A 126 10.13 5.40 16.40
C HIS A 126 11.17 4.91 15.35
N ASN A 127 10.76 4.72 14.10
CA ASN A 127 11.63 4.27 13.01
C ASN A 127 12.31 5.46 12.33
N LEU A 128 13.36 5.99 12.97
CA LEU A 128 14.12 7.15 12.48
C LEU A 128 14.75 6.93 11.11
N GLU A 129 15.13 5.69 10.78
CA GLU A 129 15.68 5.35 9.47
C GLU A 129 14.61 5.53 8.37
N LEU A 130 13.38 5.10 8.61
CA LEU A 130 12.28 5.30 7.67
C LEU A 130 11.92 6.79 7.52
N VAL A 131 11.91 7.54 8.63
CA VAL A 131 11.72 9.00 8.63
C VAL A 131 12.76 9.68 7.73
N ASP A 132 14.05 9.39 7.93
CA ASP A 132 15.14 9.96 7.14
C ASP A 132 15.03 9.58 5.65
N LYS A 133 14.70 8.32 5.34
CA LYS A 133 14.48 7.86 3.97
C LYS A 133 13.33 8.62 3.28
N ILE A 134 12.19 8.80 3.95
CA ILE A 134 11.04 9.53 3.42
C ILE A 134 11.40 11.00 3.19
N TYR A 135 12.06 11.62 4.16
CA TYR A 135 12.51 13.01 4.08
C TYR A 135 13.43 13.23 2.88
N LYS A 136 14.47 12.39 2.72
CA LYS A 136 15.42 12.45 1.60
C LYS A 136 14.74 12.30 0.25
N LYS A 137 13.73 11.42 0.15
CA LYS A 137 12.95 11.28 -1.09
C LYS A 137 12.10 12.50 -1.40
N CYS A 138 11.40 13.05 -0.41
CA CYS A 138 10.61 14.27 -0.58
C CYS A 138 11.51 15.44 -1.05
N GLN A 139 12.68 15.60 -0.44
CA GLN A 139 13.66 16.59 -0.88
C GLN A 139 14.16 16.34 -2.30
N SER A 140 14.46 15.09 -2.65
CA SER A 140 14.93 14.72 -3.99
C SER A 140 13.88 15.09 -5.06
N TYR A 141 12.61 14.71 -4.86
CA TYR A 141 11.54 15.04 -5.80
C TYR A 141 11.30 16.55 -5.94
N PHE A 142 11.41 17.30 -4.84
CA PHE A 142 11.34 18.75 -4.87
C PHE A 142 12.51 19.39 -5.63
N LYS A 143 13.74 18.90 -5.44
CA LYS A 143 14.93 19.40 -6.14
C LYS A 143 14.92 19.07 -7.64
N GLN A 144 14.34 17.94 -8.03
CA GLN A 144 14.20 17.57 -9.44
C GLN A 144 13.26 18.52 -10.19
N ASP A 145 12.20 19.00 -9.52
CA ASP A 145 11.26 19.93 -10.11
C ASP A 145 10.52 20.69 -9.00
N PHE A 146 10.72 22.02 -8.96
CA PHE A 146 10.14 22.91 -7.95
C PHE A 146 8.61 22.93 -7.94
N SER A 147 7.95 22.49 -9.01
CA SER A 147 6.49 22.29 -9.04
C SER A 147 6.04 21.21 -8.04
N ASN A 148 6.95 20.29 -7.66
CA ASN A 148 6.74 19.25 -6.66
C ASN A 148 6.78 19.80 -5.21
N LYS A 149 6.47 21.08 -4.98
CA LYS A 149 6.37 21.69 -3.64
C LYS A 149 5.42 20.94 -2.69
N ILE A 150 4.47 20.19 -3.24
CA ILE A 150 3.55 19.35 -2.47
C ILE A 150 4.28 18.26 -1.66
N PHE A 151 5.48 17.81 -2.05
CA PHE A 151 6.25 16.88 -1.21
C PHE A 151 6.78 17.54 0.07
N LEU A 152 6.94 18.87 0.08
CA LEU A 152 7.26 19.60 1.31
C LEU A 152 6.09 19.62 2.29
N SER A 153 4.84 19.51 1.81
CA SER A 153 3.68 19.44 2.73
C SER A 153 3.70 18.18 3.57
N ILE A 154 4.23 17.06 3.04
CA ILE A 154 4.41 15.82 3.82
C ILE A 154 5.30 16.09 5.05
N ILE A 155 6.40 16.81 4.86
CA ILE A 155 7.33 17.18 5.92
C ILE A 155 6.67 18.18 6.89
N ILE A 156 6.12 19.28 6.37
CA ILE A 156 5.54 20.35 7.18
C ILE A 156 4.40 19.83 8.08
N LEU A 157 3.51 18.98 7.54
CA LEU A 157 2.38 18.44 8.27
C LEU A 157 2.78 17.45 9.39
N THR A 158 4.00 16.93 9.37
CA THR A 158 4.47 15.92 10.35
C THR A 158 5.51 16.45 11.34
N ILE A 159 6.08 17.64 11.11
CA ILE A 159 7.00 18.31 12.05
C ILE A 159 6.40 18.44 13.46
N PRO A 160 5.15 18.89 13.65
CA PRO A 160 4.59 19.02 15.01
C PRO A 160 4.61 17.70 15.79
N LEU A 161 4.25 16.60 15.11
CA LEU A 161 4.25 15.26 15.69
C LEU A 161 5.67 14.78 16.04
N LEU A 162 6.64 15.03 15.16
CA LEU A 162 8.04 14.72 15.40
C LEU A 162 8.57 15.46 16.64
N ASN A 163 8.28 16.76 16.75
CA ASN A 163 8.72 17.59 17.87
C ASN A 163 8.09 17.13 19.19
N GLU A 164 6.79 16.82 19.20
CA GLU A 164 6.11 16.29 20.39
C GLU A 164 6.79 15.00 20.89
N LYS A 165 7.08 14.08 19.97
CA LYS A 165 7.72 12.80 20.31
C LYS A 165 9.15 12.99 20.79
N LEU A 166 9.94 13.88 20.18
CA LEU A 166 11.29 14.20 20.63
C LEU A 166 11.29 14.89 22.00
N SER A 167 10.34 15.80 22.27
CA SER A 167 10.22 16.49 23.55
C SER A 167 9.79 15.60 24.72
N ARG A 168 9.27 14.40 24.44
CA ARG A 168 8.92 13.39 25.47
C ARG A 168 10.07 12.45 25.81
N ILE A 169 11.15 12.48 25.03
CA ILE A 169 12.34 11.64 25.22
C ILE A 169 13.41 12.36 26.06
N TYR A 170 13.30 13.69 26.22
CA TYR A 170 14.14 14.54 27.07
C TYR A 170 13.34 15.07 28.26
#